data_AF-A0A349E551-F1
#
_entry.id   AF-A0A349E551-F1
#
_cell.length_a   1.000
_cell.length_b   1.000
_cell.length_c   1.000
_cell.angle_alpha   90.00
_cell.angle_beta   90.00
_cell.angle_gamma   90.00
#
_symmetry.space_group_name_H-M   'P 1'
#
loop_
_entity.id
_entity.type
_entity.pdbx_description
1 polymer ?
#
loop_
_entity_poly.entity_id
_entity_poly.type
_entity_poly.pdbx_seq_one_letter_code
_entity_poly.pdbx_strand_id
1 'polypeptide(L)'
;MKKLFLLSLFAFALGTTQANAQWRNKYKCHNFYGNGITEHLIAQSPKNNPKGSEYLYYTSRNATRIKLIVISTKVKEVGMEGVTIVKTRFPNSKTVYTLEFVPGGLYCIHPNGKRQAYEYIPD
;
A
#
# COMPACT_ATOMS: atom_id res chain seq x y z
N MET A 1 20.90 -65.44 7.07
CA MET A 1 20.62 -65.33 5.62
C MET A 1 19.18 -64.88 5.40
N LYS A 2 18.95 -63.64 4.95
CA LYS A 2 17.96 -63.27 3.89
C LYS A 2 17.73 -61.75 3.87
N LYS A 3 18.29 -61.16 2.81
CA LYS A 3 17.72 -60.14 1.91
C LYS A 3 17.46 -58.74 2.45
N LEU A 4 18.31 -57.84 1.92
CA LEU A 4 18.11 -56.43 1.61
C LEU A 4 16.64 -56.03 1.43
N PHE A 5 16.29 -54.87 1.98
CA PHE A 5 15.44 -53.89 1.31
C PHE A 5 15.90 -52.48 1.69
N LEU A 6 16.80 -51.91 0.89
CA LEU A 6 16.97 -50.45 0.82
C LEU A 6 15.71 -49.90 0.16
N LEU A 7 14.91 -49.12 0.89
CA LEU A 7 13.93 -48.22 0.29
C LEU A 7 14.42 -46.79 0.50
N SER A 8 14.99 -46.24 -0.56
CA SER A 8 15.31 -44.84 -0.73
C SER A 8 14.03 -44.01 -0.70
N LEU A 9 13.72 -43.35 0.43
CA LEU A 9 12.78 -42.23 0.44
C LEU A 9 13.51 -40.98 -0.08
N PHE A 10 13.59 -40.86 -1.40
CA PHE A 10 13.77 -39.57 -2.07
C PHE A 10 12.40 -38.87 -2.06
N ALA A 11 12.00 -38.37 -0.89
CA ALA A 11 10.84 -37.50 -0.80
C ALA A 11 11.22 -36.14 -1.38
N PHE A 12 10.82 -35.93 -2.63
CA PHE A 12 10.75 -34.64 -3.30
C PHE A 12 10.15 -33.60 -2.34
N ALA A 13 11.00 -32.78 -1.73
CA ALA A 13 10.56 -31.54 -1.09
C ALA A 13 10.18 -30.57 -2.21
N LEU A 14 8.97 -30.73 -2.76
CA LEU A 14 8.32 -29.68 -3.52
C LEU A 14 8.00 -28.56 -2.54
N GLY A 15 9.00 -27.72 -2.28
CA GLY A 15 8.80 -26.43 -1.63
C GLY A 15 7.89 -25.61 -2.52
N THR A 16 6.61 -25.56 -2.17
CA THR A 16 5.67 -24.61 -2.77
C THR A 16 6.12 -23.23 -2.32
N THR A 17 6.93 -22.55 -3.14
CA THR A 17 7.15 -21.12 -2.95
C THR A 17 5.80 -20.45 -3.24
N GLN A 18 5.04 -20.14 -2.19
CA GLN A 18 3.86 -19.31 -2.31
C GLN A 18 4.34 -17.96 -2.85
N ALA A 19 4.12 -17.72 -4.13
CA ALA A 19 4.31 -16.42 -4.74
C ALA A 19 3.29 -15.48 -4.11
N ASN A 20 3.70 -14.68 -3.13
CA ASN A 20 2.86 -13.63 -2.58
C ASN A 20 2.58 -12.63 -3.71
N ALA A 21 1.31 -12.52 -4.12
CA ALA A 21 0.89 -11.59 -5.15
C ALA A 21 1.24 -10.16 -4.70
N GLN A 22 2.15 -9.52 -5.41
CA GLN A 22 2.50 -8.13 -5.16
C GLN A 22 1.47 -7.23 -5.84
N TRP A 23 0.75 -6.43 -5.05
CA TRP A 23 -0.21 -5.47 -5.58
C TRP A 23 0.37 -4.05 -5.51
N ARG A 24 -0.04 -3.20 -6.45
CA ARG A 24 0.40 -1.82 -6.54
C ARG A 24 -0.67 -0.94 -7.16
N ASN A 25 -1.25 -0.07 -6.36
CA ASN A 25 -2.26 0.89 -6.79
C ASN A 25 -1.64 2.29 -6.86
N LYS A 26 -1.89 3.00 -7.96
CA LYS A 26 -1.42 4.37 -8.19
C LYS A 26 -2.58 5.33 -8.13
N TYR A 27 -2.33 6.53 -7.63
CA TYR A 27 -3.33 7.58 -7.48
C TYR A 27 -2.73 8.94 -7.83
N LYS A 28 -3.55 9.85 -8.37
CA LYS A 28 -3.17 11.25 -8.63
C LYS A 28 -4.22 12.24 -8.14
N CYS A 29 -3.76 13.44 -7.77
CA CYS A 29 -4.60 14.59 -7.53
C CYS A 29 -3.96 15.79 -8.23
N HIS A 30 -4.68 16.46 -9.13
CA HIS A 30 -4.16 17.63 -9.84
C HIS A 30 -4.66 18.94 -9.21
N ASN A 31 -3.72 19.88 -9.05
CA ASN A 31 -3.98 21.28 -8.73
C ASN A 31 -4.75 21.53 -7.42
N PHE A 32 -4.57 20.68 -6.40
CA PHE A 32 -5.27 20.80 -5.11
C PHE A 32 -5.07 22.17 -4.43
N TYR A 33 -3.87 22.74 -4.55
CA TYR A 33 -3.52 24.05 -3.98
C TYR A 33 -3.60 25.21 -4.97
N GLY A 34 -4.15 25.02 -6.17
CA GLY A 34 -4.21 26.08 -7.19
C GLY A 34 -2.84 26.45 -7.79
N ASN A 35 -1.82 25.59 -7.65
CA ASN A 35 -0.43 25.85 -8.04
C ASN A 35 0.07 24.98 -9.22
N GLY A 36 -0.83 24.30 -9.92
CA GLY A 36 -0.54 23.44 -11.07
C GLY A 36 0.17 22.12 -10.76
N ILE A 37 0.44 21.80 -9.49
CA ILE A 37 1.11 20.53 -9.13
C ILE A 37 0.15 19.36 -9.28
N THR A 38 0.64 18.25 -9.85
CA THR A 38 0.01 16.94 -9.69
C THR A 38 0.73 16.17 -8.58
N GLU A 39 0.00 15.85 -7.53
CA GLU A 39 0.47 15.00 -6.42
C GLU A 39 0.12 13.55 -6.73
N HIS A 40 1.00 12.64 -6.36
CA HIS A 40 0.84 11.21 -6.62
C HIS A 40 1.03 10.42 -5.34
N LEU A 41 0.19 9.40 -5.17
CA LEU A 41 0.33 8.40 -4.12
C LEU A 41 0.39 7.00 -4.73
N ILE A 42 1.26 6.16 -4.21
CA ILE A 42 1.31 4.74 -4.51
C ILE A 42 1.02 3.98 -3.22
N ALA A 43 0.04 3.10 -3.24
CA ALA A 43 -0.17 2.09 -2.20
C ALA A 43 0.30 0.75 -2.77
N GLN A 44 1.15 0.01 -2.05
CA GLN A 44 1.66 -1.28 -2.53
C GLN A 44 1.92 -2.27 -1.40
N SER A 45 1.91 -3.56 -1.73
CA SER A 45 2.42 -4.60 -0.83
C SER A 45 3.93 -4.42 -0.61
N PRO A 46 4.45 -4.43 0.63
CA PRO A 46 5.87 -4.39 0.91
C PRO A 46 6.57 -5.64 0.40
N LYS A 47 7.77 -5.48 -0.17
CA LYS A 47 8.58 -6.60 -0.70
C LYS A 47 8.87 -7.69 0.35
N ASN A 48 9.04 -7.29 1.62
CA ASN A 48 9.49 -8.17 2.71
C ASN A 48 8.45 -8.33 3.84
N ASN A 49 7.24 -7.80 3.68
CA ASN A 49 6.18 -7.92 4.70
C ASN A 49 4.81 -8.11 4.03
N PRO A 50 4.36 -9.35 3.85
CA PRO A 50 3.10 -9.64 3.16
C PRO A 50 1.86 -9.15 3.92
N LYS A 51 1.99 -8.75 5.19
CA LYS A 51 0.87 -8.28 6.04
C LYS A 51 0.77 -6.76 6.12
N GLY A 52 1.73 -6.02 5.55
CA GLY A 52 1.77 -4.56 5.60
C GLY A 52 1.34 -3.90 4.30
N SER A 53 1.34 -2.56 4.29
CA SER A 53 1.21 -1.74 3.08
C SER A 53 2.22 -0.61 3.13
N GLU A 54 2.84 -0.28 2.00
CA GLU A 54 3.70 0.88 1.85
C GLU A 54 2.98 1.98 1.09
N TYR A 55 3.23 3.22 1.49
CA TYR A 55 2.68 4.41 0.85
C TYR A 55 3.83 5.30 0.41
N LEU A 56 3.90 5.56 -0.90
CA LEU A 56 4.92 6.42 -1.49
C LEU A 56 4.27 7.67 -2.05
N TYR A 57 4.83 8.84 -1.74
CA TYR A 57 4.39 10.13 -2.22
C TYR A 57 5.43 10.75 -3.15
N TYR A 58 4.98 11.42 -4.21
CA TYR A 58 5.83 12.27 -5.06
C TYR A 58 4.95 13.29 -5.80
N THR A 59 5.58 14.24 -6.50
CA THR A 59 4.86 15.30 -7.22
C THR A 59 5.36 15.43 -8.66
N SER A 60 4.61 16.12 -9.51
CA SER A 60 5.05 16.48 -10.86
C SER A 60 6.31 17.35 -10.88
N ARG A 61 6.61 18.09 -9.79
CA ARG A 61 7.83 18.90 -9.66
C ARG A 61 9.03 18.13 -9.11
N ASN A 62 8.79 17.05 -8.37
CA ASN A 62 9.84 16.20 -7.83
C ASN A 62 9.39 14.74 -7.84
N ALA A 63 9.97 13.97 -8.75
CA ALA A 63 9.67 12.55 -8.95
C ALA A 63 10.33 11.62 -7.92
N THR A 64 11.19 12.14 -7.05
CA THR A 64 11.78 11.36 -5.95
C THR A 64 10.69 10.89 -5.01
N ARG A 65 10.58 9.58 -4.83
CA ARG A 65 9.55 8.96 -3.99
C ARG A 65 9.91 9.08 -2.52
N ILE A 66 9.00 9.63 -1.74
CA ILE A 66 9.10 9.71 -0.29
C ILE A 66 8.23 8.61 0.32
N LYS A 67 8.84 7.68 1.05
CA LYS A 67 8.09 6.67 1.80
C LYS A 67 7.48 7.31 3.04
N LEU A 68 6.14 7.26 3.12
CA LEU A 68 5.41 7.73 4.29
C LEU A 68 5.56 6.74 5.45
N ILE A 69 5.58 7.27 6.66
CA ILE A 69 5.55 6.48 7.88
C ILE A 69 4.09 6.18 8.22
N VAL A 70 3.73 4.91 8.29
CA VAL A 70 2.42 4.45 8.76
C VAL A 70 2.41 4.48 10.28
N ILE A 71 1.42 5.17 10.84
CA ILE A 71 1.19 5.28 12.29
C ILE A 71 0.19 4.21 12.74
N SER A 72 -0.90 4.06 11.98
CA SER A 72 -1.95 3.09 12.27
C SER A 72 -2.75 2.79 11.01
N THR A 73 -3.26 1.55 10.92
CA THR A 73 -4.24 1.13 9.92
C THR A 73 -5.47 0.60 10.63
N LYS A 74 -6.66 1.02 10.18
CA LYS A 74 -7.94 0.55 10.67
C LYS A 74 -8.85 0.27 9.49
N VAL A 75 -9.56 -0.85 9.52
CA VAL A 75 -10.67 -1.11 8.61
C VAL A 75 -11.97 -0.73 9.31
N LYS A 76 -12.83 0.01 8.63
CA LYS A 76 -14.17 0.38 9.09
C LYS A 76 -15.18 -0.14 8.07
N GLU A 77 -16.15 -0.91 8.52
CA GLU A 77 -17.28 -1.29 7.69
C GLU A 77 -18.23 -0.09 7.55
N VAL A 78 -18.60 0.21 6.31
CA VAL A 78 -19.56 1.26 5.96
C VAL A 78 -20.57 0.63 4.99
N GLY A 79 -21.72 0.22 5.51
CA GLY A 79 -22.69 -0.57 4.74
C GLY A 79 -22.12 -1.96 4.40
N MET A 80 -22.17 -2.34 3.12
CA MET A 80 -21.59 -3.60 2.63
C MET A 80 -20.12 -3.49 2.22
N GLU A 81 -19.53 -2.29 2.32
CA GLU A 81 -18.19 -2.01 1.84
C GLU A 81 -17.22 -1.72 3.00
N GLY A 82 -15.97 -2.17 2.86
CA GLY A 82 -14.90 -1.86 3.80
C GLY A 82 -14.14 -0.60 3.40
N VAL A 83 -14.05 0.37 4.31
CA VAL A 83 -13.17 1.54 4.17
C VAL A 83 -11.88 1.27 4.94
N THR A 84 -10.74 1.34 4.27
CA THR A 84 -9.44 1.26 4.95
C THR A 84 -8.95 2.66 5.27
N ILE A 85 -8.73 2.93 6.55
CA ILE A 85 -8.27 4.21 7.09
C ILE A 85 -6.83 4.05 7.56
N VAL A 86 -5.93 4.85 7.00
CA VAL A 86 -4.50 4.80 7.31
C VAL A 86 -4.03 6.16 7.79
N LYS A 87 -3.48 6.23 8.99
CA LYS A 87 -2.81 7.44 9.47
C LYS A 87 -1.35 7.38 9.08
N THR A 88 -0.86 8.43 8.44
CA THR A 88 0.51 8.51 7.93
C THR A 88 1.14 9.87 8.26
N ARG A 89 2.47 9.93 8.20
CA ARG A 89 3.23 11.19 8.25
C ARG A 89 4.46 11.12 7.36
N PHE A 90 5.00 12.27 6.99
CA PHE A 90 6.31 12.34 6.35
C PHE A 90 7.43 12.01 7.36
N PRO A 91 8.56 11.42 6.93
CA PRO A 91 9.64 11.00 7.82
C PRO A 91 10.12 12.07 8.81
N ASN A 92 10.27 13.31 8.32
CA ASN A 92 10.80 14.45 9.07
C ASN A 92 9.71 15.42 9.55
N SER A 93 8.45 14.97 9.60
CA SER A 93 7.32 15.78 10.06
C SER A 93 6.55 15.04 11.14
N LYS A 94 5.98 15.82 12.08
CA LYS A 94 5.01 15.34 13.07
C LYS A 94 3.57 15.47 12.58
N THR A 95 3.37 16.11 11.43
CA THR A 95 2.06 16.35 10.83
C THR A 95 1.45 15.04 10.34
N VAL A 96 0.25 14.72 10.84
CA VAL A 96 -0.46 13.47 10.52
C VAL A 96 -1.54 13.71 9.47
N TYR A 97 -1.56 12.85 8.47
CA TYR A 97 -2.55 12.81 7.40
C TYR A 97 -3.35 11.52 7.51
N THR A 98 -4.61 11.56 7.11
CA THR A 98 -5.47 10.37 7.04
C THR A 98 -5.74 10.01 5.59
N LEU A 99 -5.39 8.79 5.19
CA LEU A 99 -5.74 8.22 3.90
C LEU A 99 -6.98 7.34 4.09
N GLU A 100 -8.05 7.64 3.38
CA GLU A 100 -9.29 6.87 3.35
C GLU A 100 -9.45 6.21 1.99
N PHE A 101 -9.22 4.90 1.95
CA PHE A 101 -9.46 4.08 0.77
C PHE A 101 -10.91 3.68 0.74
N VAL A 102 -11.62 4.19 -0.27
CA VAL A 102 -13.03 3.91 -0.53
C VAL A 102 -13.14 3.19 -1.87
N PRO A 103 -14.26 2.50 -2.15
CA PRO A 103 -14.48 1.93 -3.45
C PRO A 103 -14.39 3.01 -4.54
N GLY A 104 -13.54 2.75 -5.54
CA GLY A 104 -13.28 3.66 -6.66
C GLY A 104 -12.29 4.80 -6.41
N GLY A 105 -11.72 4.96 -5.20
CA GLY A 105 -10.78 6.07 -5.00
C GLY A 105 -10.12 6.18 -3.63
N LEU A 106 -9.47 7.33 -3.43
CA LEU A 106 -8.71 7.64 -2.22
C LEU A 106 -8.97 9.10 -1.83
N TYR A 107 -9.23 9.33 -0.55
CA TYR A 107 -9.19 10.67 0.03
C TYR A 107 -8.01 10.82 0.98
N CYS A 108 -7.29 11.93 0.87
CA CYS A 108 -6.32 12.37 1.87
C CYS A 108 -6.94 13.52 2.68
N ILE A 109 -7.14 13.32 3.97
CA ILE A 109 -7.58 14.34 4.91
C ILE A 109 -6.35 14.95 5.56
N HIS A 110 -6.18 16.25 5.32
CA HIS A 110 -5.11 17.07 5.88
C HIS A 110 -5.40 17.40 7.35
N PRO A 111 -4.37 17.74 8.16
CA PRO A 111 -4.55 18.08 9.57
C PRO A 111 -5.52 19.24 9.84
N ASN A 112 -5.67 20.13 8.86
CA ASN A 112 -6.61 21.26 8.90
C ASN A 112 -8.02 20.89 8.42
N GLY A 113 -8.29 19.61 8.17
CA GLY A 113 -9.58 19.11 7.70
C GLY A 113 -9.80 19.23 6.19
N LYS A 114 -8.90 19.85 5.42
CA LYS A 114 -9.04 19.90 3.96
C LYS A 114 -8.98 18.49 3.39
N ARG A 115 -9.92 18.18 2.49
CA ARG A 115 -10.08 16.86 1.87
C ARG A 115 -9.58 16.90 0.43
N GLN A 116 -8.54 16.12 0.15
CA GLN A 116 -7.94 15.99 -1.16
C GLN A 116 -8.40 14.69 -1.80
N ALA A 117 -9.14 14.78 -2.90
CA ALA A 117 -9.59 13.63 -3.66
C ALA A 117 -8.50 13.19 -4.64
N TYR A 118 -8.19 11.90 -4.62
CA TYR A 118 -7.28 11.27 -5.55
C TYR A 118 -8.05 10.32 -6.48
N GLU A 119 -7.73 10.42 -7.77
CA GLU A 119 -8.19 9.51 -8.81
C GLU A 119 -7.27 8.29 -8.89
N TYR A 120 -7.86 7.11 -9.03
CA TYR A 120 -7.11 5.90 -9.35
C TYR A 120 -6.51 5.97 -10.75
N ILE A 121 -5.28 5.50 -10.91
CA ILE A 121 -4.60 5.37 -12.20
C ILE A 121 -4.47 3.87 -12.50
N PRO A 122 -5.19 3.35 -13.51
CA PRO A 122 -5.02 1.99 -13.98
C PRO A 122 -3.57 1.72 -14.40
N ASP A 123 -3.11 0.48 -14.22
CA ASP A 123 -1.81 0.04 -14.71
C ASP A 123 -1.75 -0.07 -16.23
#